data_AF-A0A2N2WBK8-F1
#
_entry.id   AF-A0A2N2WBK8-F1
#
_cell.length_a   1.000
_cell.length_b   1.000
_cell.length_c   1.000
_cell.angle_alpha   90.00
_cell.angle_beta   90.00
_cell.angle_gamma   90.00
#
_symmetry.space_group_name_H-M   'P 1'
#
loop_
_entity.id
_entity.type
_entity.pdbx_description
1 polymer ?
#
loop_
_entity_poly.entity_id
_entity_poly.type
_entity_poly.pdbx_seq_one_letter_code
_entity_poly.pdbx_strand_id
1 'polypeptide(L)'
;YKLESGYGWDDIFHLIDVLNNDTANIAEVLNIDRTLWMHAFNYSMINLDSYIGYSQNYYMYEDDNGIFNTIPWDLNMSFGSFRFSDGTALNLSITKIKQLNPLQHLYNNAYTPRPLIKNLFANSTYRKMYLAHLRTIMTEQFSDSSYYFRALYLQNIIDSDVQNDTNKFYSYADFLANTDSTTGPTSDQYPGLLDLMEARKVYLDTFYGIRGAPELSNQQFNPTRPAYGENCVLNCKASDVSKVFAYYRFETNGRFTSVQMFDDGAHNDGLAGDSIFGTEFEAYGDIINYYFWAENDSAGRFLPERAQYEFFTIYPTVRQGKIVINELNLNDGWLELLNLSDESLQLSSLNLIQRSENETILFIFPDTIFAPGNYIILWLDGNSTLPGLHTWELPADTGSLELAYTQTSTVDSLQYGLQIDDLSYGSFPNGSQERMFLKPTMADINRTLFLENSLYAVFPNPASNWLHIGTTFSSGSESIEIFNSCMQKLYSQNNVFGNTPLPAALAEIDVSTWKEGLYILRIQNGESSNNLKFLIVR
;
A
#
# COMPACT_ATOMS: atom_id res chain seq x y z
N TYR A 1 6.78 -28.38 7.84
CA TYR A 1 6.17 -27.40 6.91
C TYR A 1 5.11 -28.10 6.09
N LYS A 2 4.00 -27.41 5.82
CA LYS A 2 2.97 -27.81 4.85
C LYS A 2 2.83 -26.64 3.89
N LEU A 3 2.97 -26.88 2.59
CA LEU A 3 2.80 -25.87 1.56
C LEU A 3 1.34 -25.89 1.11
N GLU A 4 0.68 -24.72 1.12
CA GLU A 4 -0.72 -24.60 0.66
C GLU A 4 -0.80 -24.25 -0.84
N SER A 5 0.24 -23.61 -1.39
CA SER A 5 0.36 -23.32 -2.83
C SER A 5 0.85 -24.54 -3.63
N GLY A 6 0.65 -24.49 -4.95
CA GLY A 6 1.18 -25.49 -5.89
C GLY A 6 2.66 -25.34 -6.27
N TYR A 7 3.32 -24.27 -5.79
CA TYR A 7 4.71 -23.89 -6.08
C TYR A 7 5.33 -23.16 -4.85
N GLY A 8 6.65 -22.98 -4.81
CA GLY A 8 7.34 -22.19 -3.76
C GLY A 8 8.27 -22.96 -2.81
N TRP A 9 8.54 -24.24 -3.07
CA TRP A 9 9.48 -25.01 -2.24
C TRP A 9 10.92 -24.51 -2.35
N ASP A 10 11.36 -24.13 -3.55
CA ASP A 10 12.71 -23.64 -3.79
C ASP A 10 12.96 -22.31 -3.03
N ASP A 11 11.97 -21.43 -2.98
CA ASP A 11 12.03 -20.15 -2.26
C ASP A 11 12.13 -20.37 -0.74
N ILE A 12 11.38 -21.34 -0.20
CA ILE A 12 11.51 -21.74 1.22
C ILE A 12 12.89 -22.34 1.49
N PHE A 13 13.42 -23.19 0.60
CA PHE A 13 14.77 -23.72 0.76
C PHE A 13 15.82 -22.61 0.70
N HIS A 14 15.66 -21.63 -0.18
CA HIS A 14 16.53 -20.47 -0.27
C HIS A 14 16.52 -19.65 1.03
N LEU A 15 15.33 -19.37 1.58
CA LEU A 15 15.20 -18.72 2.89
C LEU A 15 15.94 -19.51 3.99
N ILE A 16 15.76 -20.84 4.03
CA ILE A 16 16.43 -21.69 5.03
C ILE A 16 17.95 -21.66 4.85
N ASP A 17 18.44 -21.66 3.61
CA ASP A 17 19.87 -21.58 3.31
C ASP A 17 20.46 -20.25 3.77
N VAL A 18 19.85 -19.11 3.37
CA VAL A 18 20.27 -17.77 3.80
C VAL A 18 20.24 -17.65 5.33
N LEU A 19 19.18 -18.15 5.97
CA LEU A 19 19.07 -18.12 7.44
C LEU A 19 20.20 -18.87 8.14
N ASN A 20 20.72 -19.96 7.57
CA ASN A 20 21.73 -20.78 8.22
C ASN A 20 23.16 -20.44 7.79
N ASN A 21 23.34 -19.93 6.56
CA ASN A 21 24.63 -19.79 5.92
C ASN A 21 24.98 -18.34 5.52
N ASP A 22 24.00 -17.42 5.45
CA ASP A 22 24.21 -16.03 5.04
C ASP A 22 23.30 -15.04 5.82
N THR A 23 23.39 -15.08 7.15
CA THR A 23 22.55 -14.26 8.03
C THR A 23 22.77 -12.75 7.90
N ALA A 24 23.84 -12.31 7.22
CA ALA A 24 24.05 -10.90 6.93
C ALA A 24 23.03 -10.36 5.91
N ASN A 25 22.58 -11.21 4.97
CA ASN A 25 21.64 -10.87 3.91
C ASN A 25 20.23 -11.41 4.17
N ILE A 26 19.93 -11.86 5.41
CA ILE A 26 18.60 -12.40 5.75
C ILE A 26 17.45 -11.41 5.49
N ALA A 27 17.71 -10.10 5.59
CA ALA A 27 16.74 -9.06 5.30
C ALA A 27 16.36 -8.98 3.81
N GLU A 28 17.12 -9.63 2.91
CA GLU A 28 16.83 -9.70 1.48
C GLU A 28 15.65 -10.64 1.18
N VAL A 29 15.48 -11.70 1.98
CA VAL A 29 14.50 -12.78 1.76
C VAL A 29 13.45 -12.89 2.88
N LEU A 30 13.63 -12.21 4.01
CA LEU A 30 12.72 -12.23 5.15
C LEU A 30 12.39 -10.82 5.63
N ASN A 31 11.11 -10.55 5.84
CA ASN A 31 10.67 -9.33 6.51
C ASN A 31 11.00 -9.47 8.00
N ILE A 32 12.14 -8.89 8.39
CA ILE A 32 12.67 -8.98 9.75
C ILE A 32 11.69 -8.37 10.74
N ASP A 33 11.22 -7.16 10.49
CA ASP A 33 10.39 -6.44 11.45
C ASP A 33 9.05 -7.15 11.72
N ARG A 34 8.36 -7.58 10.66
CA ARG A 34 7.13 -8.39 10.78
C ARG A 34 7.37 -9.70 11.52
N THR A 35 8.52 -10.34 11.30
CA THR A 35 8.92 -11.53 12.04
C THR A 35 9.12 -11.23 13.53
N LEU A 36 9.82 -10.13 13.87
CA LEU A 36 10.03 -9.72 15.26
C LEU A 36 8.71 -9.33 15.94
N TRP A 37 7.79 -8.67 15.24
CA TRP A 37 6.43 -8.39 15.70
C TRP A 37 5.66 -9.66 16.05
N MET A 38 5.66 -10.68 15.18
CA MET A 38 5.01 -11.97 15.46
C MET A 38 5.57 -12.59 16.74
N HIS A 39 6.89 -12.55 16.94
CA HIS A 39 7.52 -13.11 18.14
C HIS A 39 7.19 -12.28 19.39
N ALA A 40 7.21 -10.95 19.30
CA ALA A 40 6.85 -10.06 20.40
C ALA A 40 5.39 -10.27 20.83
N PHE A 41 4.48 -10.39 19.86
CA PHE A 41 3.06 -10.67 20.07
C PHE A 41 2.81 -12.03 20.72
N ASN A 42 3.39 -13.10 20.17
CA ASN A 42 3.23 -14.43 20.79
C ASN A 42 3.81 -14.48 22.20
N TYR A 43 4.89 -13.74 22.44
CA TYR A 43 5.51 -13.69 23.76
C TYR A 43 4.75 -12.83 24.77
N SER A 44 4.21 -11.67 24.37
CA SER A 44 3.38 -10.82 25.25
C SER A 44 2.13 -11.58 25.72
N MET A 45 1.54 -12.36 24.82
CA MET A 45 0.37 -13.19 25.08
C MET A 45 0.70 -14.53 25.75
N ILE A 46 1.96 -14.90 25.92
CA ILE A 46 2.38 -16.24 26.37
C ILE A 46 1.69 -17.34 25.52
N ASN A 47 1.69 -17.17 24.20
CA ASN A 47 1.25 -18.18 23.26
C ASN A 47 2.36 -19.21 23.06
N LEU A 48 2.45 -20.19 23.96
CA LEU A 48 3.43 -21.28 23.86
C LEU A 48 3.05 -22.32 22.80
N ASP A 49 1.85 -22.22 22.23
CA ASP A 49 1.43 -23.02 21.09
C ASP A 49 1.83 -22.39 19.75
N SER A 50 2.87 -21.53 19.78
CA SER A 50 3.40 -20.84 18.61
C SER A 50 4.90 -21.12 18.41
N TYR A 51 5.57 -20.36 17.55
CA TYR A 51 7.02 -20.43 17.36
C TYR A 51 7.84 -20.40 18.66
N ILE A 52 7.42 -19.59 19.64
CA ILE A 52 8.17 -19.45 20.90
C ILE A 52 8.09 -20.68 21.82
N GLY A 53 7.21 -21.63 21.52
CA GLY A 53 7.11 -22.95 22.15
C GLY A 53 7.07 -24.02 21.07
N TYR A 54 5.90 -24.60 20.75
CA TYR A 54 5.72 -25.78 19.89
C TYR A 54 6.06 -25.64 18.39
N SER A 55 6.50 -24.45 17.94
CA SER A 55 6.87 -24.20 16.52
C SER A 55 5.75 -24.38 15.51
N GLN A 56 4.53 -23.98 15.86
CA GLN A 56 3.36 -24.06 15.00
C GLN A 56 2.52 -22.78 15.02
N ASN A 57 1.35 -22.82 14.40
CA ASN A 57 0.33 -21.76 14.41
C ASN A 57 0.80 -20.41 13.83
N TYR A 58 1.45 -20.48 12.67
CA TYR A 58 1.69 -19.33 11.82
C TYR A 58 1.82 -19.77 10.36
N TYR A 59 1.52 -18.86 9.44
CA TYR A 59 1.80 -19.01 8.02
C TYR A 59 3.02 -18.16 7.63
N MET A 60 3.64 -18.55 6.53
CA MET A 60 4.62 -17.74 5.80
C MET A 60 4.10 -17.48 4.40
N TYR A 61 4.25 -16.24 3.94
CA TYR A 61 3.79 -15.77 2.64
C TYR A 61 4.89 -14.95 1.99
N GLU A 62 5.32 -15.31 0.79
CA GLU A 62 6.24 -14.50 -0.01
C GLU A 62 5.46 -13.43 -0.77
N ASP A 63 5.84 -12.17 -0.61
CA ASP A 63 5.19 -11.06 -1.30
C ASP A 63 5.79 -10.79 -2.69
N ASP A 64 5.20 -9.83 -3.41
CA ASP A 64 5.63 -9.47 -4.77
C ASP A 64 7.07 -8.92 -4.84
N ASN A 65 7.71 -8.65 -3.69
CA ASN A 65 9.12 -8.25 -3.60
C ASN A 65 10.07 -9.44 -3.32
N GLY A 66 9.57 -10.68 -3.32
CA GLY A 66 10.35 -11.89 -3.05
C GLY A 66 10.75 -12.03 -1.58
N ILE A 67 9.94 -11.52 -0.66
CA ILE A 67 10.25 -11.52 0.77
C ILE A 67 9.19 -12.29 1.56
N PHE A 68 9.64 -13.20 2.40
CA PHE A 68 8.76 -13.91 3.32
C PHE A 68 8.26 -13.01 4.45
N ASN A 69 6.95 -13.07 4.66
CA ASN A 69 6.19 -12.42 5.71
C ASN A 69 5.54 -13.47 6.61
N THR A 70 5.38 -13.17 7.89
CA THR A 70 4.73 -14.07 8.85
C THR A 70 3.31 -13.63 9.17
N ILE A 71 2.39 -14.59 9.32
CA ILE A 71 0.99 -14.35 9.70
C ILE A 71 0.66 -15.26 10.90
N PRO A 72 0.37 -14.71 12.09
CA PRO A 72 -0.08 -15.51 13.23
C PRO A 72 -1.39 -16.25 12.92
N TRP A 73 -1.53 -17.46 13.45
CA TRP A 73 -2.76 -18.26 13.36
C TRP A 73 -3.04 -18.87 14.74
N ASP A 74 -4.27 -19.34 14.95
CA ASP A 74 -4.74 -20.10 16.13
C ASP A 74 -4.18 -19.65 17.50
N LEU A 75 -4.88 -18.70 18.14
CA LEU A 75 -4.46 -18.05 19.38
C LEU A 75 -5.25 -18.52 20.62
N ASN A 76 -6.09 -19.55 20.48
CA ASN A 76 -6.95 -20.06 21.56
C ASN A 76 -6.16 -20.52 22.79
N MET A 77 -4.92 -20.99 22.60
CA MET A 77 -4.02 -21.49 23.65
C MET A 77 -3.10 -20.42 24.24
N SER A 78 -3.42 -19.14 24.03
CA SER A 78 -2.72 -18.00 24.61
C SER A 78 -2.93 -17.88 26.12
N PHE A 79 -2.31 -16.87 26.73
CA PHE A 79 -2.31 -16.56 28.15
C PHE A 79 -1.82 -17.72 29.03
N GLY A 80 -0.88 -18.50 28.49
CA GLY A 80 -0.28 -19.64 29.18
C GLY A 80 -1.28 -20.72 29.59
N SER A 81 -2.44 -20.80 28.93
CA SER A 81 -3.38 -21.91 29.05
C SER A 81 -2.73 -23.22 28.58
N PHE A 82 -1.97 -23.16 27.49
CA PHE A 82 -1.04 -24.22 27.08
C PHE A 82 0.37 -23.98 27.62
N ARG A 83 0.95 -25.01 28.26
CA ARG A 83 2.31 -24.94 28.83
C ARG A 83 3.18 -26.15 28.48
N PHE A 84 2.69 -27.04 27.63
CA PHE A 84 3.43 -28.20 27.14
C PHE A 84 4.30 -27.77 25.96
N SER A 85 5.50 -27.28 26.25
CA SER A 85 6.43 -26.77 25.24
C SER A 85 7.59 -27.73 25.03
N ASP A 86 7.99 -27.92 23.78
CA ASP A 86 9.26 -28.55 23.37
C ASP A 86 10.38 -27.48 23.15
N GLY A 87 10.03 -26.20 23.19
CA GLY A 87 10.96 -25.06 23.01
C GLY A 87 11.55 -24.55 24.33
N THR A 88 10.97 -24.93 25.46
CA THR A 88 11.40 -24.58 26.82
C THR A 88 11.36 -25.84 27.68
N ALA A 89 12.12 -25.90 28.78
CA ALA A 89 12.20 -27.10 29.61
C ALA A 89 10.81 -27.67 29.96
N LEU A 90 10.67 -29.00 29.89
CA LEU A 90 9.44 -29.72 30.21
C LEU A 90 8.88 -29.26 31.57
N ASN A 91 7.56 -28.98 31.62
CA ASN A 91 6.79 -28.54 32.78
C ASN A 91 7.01 -27.08 33.23
N LEU A 92 6.56 -26.13 32.41
CA LEU A 92 6.39 -24.74 32.85
C LEU A 92 5.20 -24.63 33.82
N SER A 93 5.47 -24.21 35.06
CA SER A 93 4.43 -23.88 36.03
C SER A 93 3.87 -22.47 35.78
N ILE A 94 2.69 -22.19 36.34
CA ILE A 94 2.07 -20.85 36.28
C ILE A 94 3.02 -19.77 36.86
N THR A 95 3.71 -20.07 37.97
CA THR A 95 4.72 -19.17 38.54
C THR A 95 5.87 -18.88 37.59
N LYS A 96 6.34 -19.88 36.82
CA LYS A 96 7.43 -19.68 35.87
C LYS A 96 7.01 -18.84 34.67
N ILE A 97 5.81 -19.05 34.11
CA ILE A 97 5.36 -18.28 32.93
C ILE A 97 5.16 -16.80 33.24
N LYS A 98 4.79 -16.44 34.49
CA LYS A 98 4.75 -15.04 34.98
C LYS A 98 6.10 -14.33 34.84
N GLN A 99 7.20 -15.07 34.80
CA GLN A 99 8.58 -14.55 34.68
C GLN A 99 9.31 -15.17 33.49
N LEU A 100 8.59 -15.62 32.45
CA LEU A 100 9.20 -16.20 31.25
C LEU A 100 10.19 -15.19 30.67
N ASN A 101 11.40 -15.59 30.30
CA ASN A 101 12.42 -14.66 29.77
C ASN A 101 12.18 -14.41 28.26
N PRO A 102 12.05 -13.14 27.80
CA PRO A 102 11.84 -12.81 26.38
C PRO A 102 12.98 -13.25 25.46
N LEU A 103 14.20 -13.34 26.01
CA LEU A 103 15.40 -13.73 25.27
C LEU A 103 15.81 -15.18 25.56
N GLN A 104 14.91 -16.02 26.08
CA GLN A 104 15.24 -17.40 26.47
C GLN A 104 15.87 -18.21 25.33
N HIS A 105 15.43 -18.02 24.08
CA HIS A 105 15.90 -18.79 22.91
C HIS A 105 17.31 -18.41 22.47
N LEU A 106 17.84 -17.29 22.96
CA LEU A 106 19.22 -16.88 22.75
C LEU A 106 20.17 -17.59 23.72
N TYR A 107 19.76 -17.68 25.00
CA TYR A 107 20.64 -18.12 26.08
C TYR A 107 20.49 -19.59 26.46
N ASN A 108 19.32 -20.18 26.23
CA ASN A 108 19.02 -21.56 26.60
C ASN A 108 19.00 -22.46 25.37
N ASN A 109 19.50 -23.68 25.53
CA ASN A 109 19.28 -24.73 24.55
C ASN A 109 17.82 -25.18 24.65
N ALA A 110 17.00 -24.74 23.71
CA ALA A 110 15.67 -25.32 23.49
C ALA A 110 15.82 -26.82 23.19
N TYR A 111 14.86 -27.64 23.65
CA TYR A 111 14.92 -29.08 23.42
C TYR A 111 14.84 -29.39 21.92
N THR A 112 13.98 -28.67 21.20
CA THR A 112 14.02 -28.58 19.73
C THR A 112 14.68 -27.26 19.31
N PRO A 113 15.63 -27.25 18.35
CA PRO A 113 16.27 -26.02 17.87
C PRO A 113 15.28 -24.97 17.35
N ARG A 114 15.60 -23.69 17.56
CA ARG A 114 14.84 -22.52 17.07
C ARG A 114 15.72 -21.61 16.20
N PRO A 115 16.16 -22.08 15.01
CA PRO A 115 17.19 -21.40 14.23
C PRO A 115 16.79 -19.98 13.80
N LEU A 116 15.53 -19.74 13.45
CA LEU A 116 15.05 -18.42 13.02
C LEU A 116 15.33 -17.36 14.09
N ILE A 117 14.69 -17.48 15.25
CA ILE A 117 14.82 -16.46 16.29
C ILE A 117 16.23 -16.43 16.90
N LYS A 118 16.92 -17.59 16.97
CA LYS A 118 18.29 -17.65 17.49
C LYS A 118 19.26 -16.89 16.60
N ASN A 119 19.18 -17.06 15.27
CA ASN A 119 20.05 -16.38 14.33
C ASN A 119 19.72 -14.89 14.23
N LEU A 120 18.42 -14.52 14.24
CA LEU A 120 18.02 -13.10 14.31
C LEU A 120 18.52 -12.43 15.59
N PHE A 121 18.38 -13.10 16.74
CA PHE A 121 18.87 -12.59 18.01
C PHE A 121 20.40 -12.61 18.15
N ALA A 122 21.16 -13.17 17.21
CA ALA A 122 22.61 -12.96 17.22
C ALA A 122 22.95 -11.47 16.94
N ASN A 123 22.13 -10.80 16.12
CA ASN A 123 22.22 -9.37 15.85
C ASN A 123 21.66 -8.55 17.02
N SER A 124 22.47 -7.67 17.62
CA SER A 124 22.06 -6.84 18.76
C SER A 124 20.93 -5.86 18.44
N THR A 125 20.91 -5.31 17.24
CA THR A 125 19.86 -4.38 16.80
C THR A 125 18.52 -5.10 16.71
N TYR A 126 18.48 -6.29 16.11
CA TYR A 126 17.24 -7.09 16.03
C TYR A 126 16.72 -7.50 17.41
N ARG A 127 17.60 -7.81 18.38
CA ARG A 127 17.19 -8.02 19.77
C ARG A 127 16.50 -6.79 20.36
N LYS A 128 17.08 -5.60 20.17
CA LYS A 128 16.51 -4.33 20.66
C LYS A 128 15.18 -4.01 19.97
N MET A 129 15.06 -4.25 18.67
CA MET A 129 13.81 -4.07 17.90
C MET A 129 12.70 -4.98 18.44
N TYR A 130 12.99 -6.27 18.68
CA TYR A 130 12.05 -7.19 19.31
C TYR A 130 11.59 -6.73 20.70
N LEU A 131 12.53 -6.26 21.54
CA LEU A 131 12.18 -5.72 22.86
C LEU A 131 11.39 -4.40 22.76
N ALA A 132 11.65 -3.58 21.75
CA ALA A 132 10.86 -2.37 21.48
C ALA A 132 9.41 -2.73 21.12
N HIS A 133 9.19 -3.70 20.22
CA HIS A 133 7.84 -4.18 19.88
C HIS A 133 7.13 -4.77 21.09
N LEU A 134 7.84 -5.58 21.89
CA LEU A 134 7.29 -6.13 23.13
C LEU A 134 6.89 -5.01 24.10
N ARG A 135 7.72 -3.98 24.27
CA ARG A 135 7.38 -2.80 25.07
C ARG A 135 6.13 -2.12 24.53
N THR A 136 6.04 -1.87 23.22
CA THR A 136 4.87 -1.24 22.59
C THR A 136 3.59 -2.02 22.90
N ILE A 137 3.59 -3.35 22.69
CA ILE A 137 2.41 -4.19 22.97
C ILE A 137 2.04 -4.13 24.45
N MET A 138 3.01 -4.28 25.36
CA MET A 138 2.74 -4.25 26.80
C MET A 138 2.20 -2.89 27.25
N THR A 139 2.78 -1.80 26.75
CA THR A 139 2.36 -0.44 27.08
C THR A 139 0.96 -0.14 26.57
N GLU A 140 0.65 -0.48 25.32
CA GLU A 140 -0.62 -0.08 24.70
C GLU A 140 -1.79 -1.01 25.04
N GLN A 141 -1.53 -2.31 25.24
CA GLN A 141 -2.61 -3.30 25.39
C GLN A 141 -2.80 -3.77 26.83
N PHE A 142 -1.78 -3.65 27.69
CA PHE A 142 -1.79 -4.27 29.02
C PHE A 142 -1.61 -3.29 30.19
N SER A 143 -0.96 -2.13 29.98
CA SER A 143 -0.64 -1.22 31.09
C SER A 143 -1.85 -0.54 31.72
N ASP A 144 -2.89 -0.25 30.95
CA ASP A 144 -4.10 0.45 31.42
C ASP A 144 -5.24 -0.49 31.84
N SER A 145 -4.99 -1.81 31.87
CA SER A 145 -5.98 -2.85 32.16
C SER A 145 -7.16 -2.92 31.17
N SER A 146 -7.10 -2.28 30.00
CA SER A 146 -8.16 -2.34 28.97
C SER A 146 -8.46 -3.77 28.50
N TYR A 147 -7.43 -4.62 28.39
CA TYR A 147 -7.59 -6.06 28.08
C TYR A 147 -8.52 -6.78 29.07
N TYR A 148 -8.44 -6.44 30.36
CA TYR A 148 -9.25 -7.05 31.41
C TYR A 148 -10.72 -6.64 31.29
N PHE A 149 -10.98 -5.34 31.08
CA PHE A 149 -12.35 -4.87 30.85
C PHE A 149 -12.95 -5.43 29.55
N ARG A 150 -12.13 -5.60 28.50
CA ARG A 150 -12.55 -6.30 27.28
C ARG A 150 -12.90 -7.76 27.56
N ALA A 151 -12.12 -8.45 28.40
CA ALA A 151 -12.42 -9.83 28.79
C ALA A 151 -13.73 -9.93 29.57
N LEU A 152 -13.98 -9.04 30.55
CA LEU A 152 -15.26 -8.98 31.27
C LEU A 152 -16.45 -8.69 30.34
N TYR A 153 -16.26 -7.77 29.38
CA TYR A 153 -17.28 -7.46 28.39
C TYR A 153 -17.62 -8.69 27.53
N LEU A 154 -16.61 -9.42 27.04
CA LEU A 154 -16.79 -10.64 26.26
C LEU A 154 -17.41 -11.77 27.10
N GLN A 155 -16.95 -11.94 28.34
CA GLN A 155 -17.51 -12.90 29.30
C GLN A 155 -19.02 -12.64 29.48
N ASN A 156 -19.42 -11.39 29.69
CA ASN A 156 -20.81 -11.00 29.85
C ASN A 156 -21.67 -11.24 28.59
N ILE A 157 -21.10 -11.08 27.38
CA ILE A 157 -21.82 -11.39 26.12
C ILE A 157 -22.21 -12.88 26.06
N ILE A 158 -21.31 -13.77 26.49
CA ILE A 158 -21.50 -15.22 26.36
C ILE A 158 -21.97 -15.91 27.65
N ASP A 159 -22.17 -15.16 28.74
CA ASP A 159 -22.40 -15.68 30.09
C ASP A 159 -23.57 -16.67 30.16
N SER A 160 -24.75 -16.24 29.72
CA SER A 160 -25.96 -17.07 29.69
C SER A 160 -25.78 -18.30 28.78
N ASP A 161 -25.07 -18.16 27.67
CA ASP A 161 -24.85 -19.27 26.74
C ASP A 161 -23.92 -20.32 27.37
N VAL A 162 -22.82 -19.90 28.01
CA VAL A 162 -21.89 -20.80 28.71
C VAL A 162 -22.56 -21.48 29.91
N GLN A 163 -23.43 -20.78 30.65
CA GLN A 163 -24.17 -21.37 31.76
C GLN A 163 -25.07 -22.51 31.28
N ASN A 164 -25.80 -22.27 30.17
CA ASN A 164 -26.77 -23.21 29.61
C ASN A 164 -26.13 -24.30 28.74
N ASP A 165 -24.88 -24.14 28.32
CA ASP A 165 -24.18 -25.15 27.53
C ASP A 165 -23.96 -26.44 28.34
N THR A 166 -24.34 -27.55 27.71
CA THR A 166 -24.19 -28.92 28.21
C THR A 166 -22.93 -29.61 27.68
N ASN A 167 -22.27 -29.05 26.66
CA ASN A 167 -21.05 -29.53 26.01
C ASN A 167 -19.82 -28.66 26.35
N LYS A 168 -19.63 -28.34 27.63
CA LYS A 168 -18.54 -27.47 28.09
C LYS A 168 -17.30 -28.22 28.54
N PHE A 169 -16.13 -27.64 28.26
CA PHE A 169 -14.82 -28.12 28.72
C PHE A 169 -14.56 -27.80 30.19
N TYR A 170 -15.15 -26.73 30.73
CA TYR A 170 -14.90 -26.20 32.06
C TYR A 170 -16.19 -25.95 32.83
N SER A 171 -16.12 -25.87 34.16
CA SER A 171 -17.31 -25.54 34.95
C SER A 171 -17.68 -24.06 34.76
N TYR A 172 -18.96 -23.73 34.96
CA TYR A 172 -19.42 -22.34 34.93
C TYR A 172 -18.74 -21.49 36.02
N ALA A 173 -18.44 -22.09 37.17
CA ALA A 173 -17.69 -21.42 38.23
C ALA A 173 -16.24 -21.08 37.81
N ASP A 174 -15.58 -22.00 37.11
CA ASP A 174 -14.23 -21.75 36.56
C ASP A 174 -14.27 -20.64 35.51
N PHE A 175 -15.28 -20.64 34.63
CA PHE A 175 -15.48 -19.58 33.63
C PHE A 175 -15.60 -18.19 34.27
N LEU A 176 -16.41 -18.06 35.34
CA LEU A 176 -16.57 -16.81 36.06
C LEU A 176 -15.28 -16.36 36.78
N ALA A 177 -14.54 -17.29 37.37
CA ALA A 177 -13.37 -16.98 38.19
C ALA A 177 -12.07 -16.78 37.40
N ASN A 178 -11.96 -17.27 36.16
CA ASN A 178 -10.70 -17.30 35.41
C ASN A 178 -10.27 -15.94 34.84
N THR A 179 -11.15 -14.94 34.82
CA THR A 179 -10.75 -13.55 34.54
C THR A 179 -9.76 -13.02 35.56
N ASP A 180 -9.84 -13.49 36.80
CA ASP A 180 -9.09 -12.96 37.94
C ASP A 180 -8.03 -13.95 38.44
N SER A 181 -8.39 -15.23 38.56
CA SER A 181 -7.61 -16.22 39.32
C SER A 181 -7.41 -17.53 38.57
N THR A 182 -6.41 -18.30 38.99
CA THR A 182 -6.13 -19.61 38.40
C THR A 182 -7.26 -20.59 38.73
N THR A 183 -7.77 -21.29 37.72
CA THR A 183 -8.86 -22.27 37.83
C THR A 183 -8.45 -23.64 37.25
N GLY A 184 -9.37 -24.61 37.29
CA GLY A 184 -9.14 -25.96 36.78
C GLY A 184 -8.51 -26.94 37.80
N PRO A 185 -8.49 -28.24 37.47
CA PRO A 185 -7.94 -29.27 38.34
C PRO A 185 -6.42 -29.16 38.51
N THR A 186 -5.86 -29.76 39.56
CA THR A 186 -4.40 -29.76 39.81
C THR A 186 -3.60 -30.35 38.65
N SER A 187 -4.18 -31.27 37.88
CA SER A 187 -3.55 -31.87 36.70
C SER A 187 -3.51 -30.93 35.49
N ASP A 188 -4.40 -29.95 35.41
CA ASP A 188 -4.49 -29.02 34.28
C ASP A 188 -5.08 -27.67 34.75
N GLN A 189 -4.19 -26.79 35.20
CA GLN A 189 -4.57 -25.47 35.72
C GLN A 189 -4.56 -24.42 34.61
N TYR A 190 -5.46 -23.44 34.66
CA TYR A 190 -5.51 -22.33 33.71
C TYR A 190 -5.25 -21.01 34.45
N PRO A 191 -4.22 -20.23 34.09
CA PRO A 191 -3.92 -18.99 34.79
C PRO A 191 -5.09 -18.00 34.75
N GLY A 192 -5.27 -17.25 35.83
CA GLY A 192 -6.18 -16.11 35.83
C GLY A 192 -5.65 -15.01 34.92
N LEU A 193 -6.48 -14.43 34.07
CA LEU A 193 -6.03 -13.44 33.08
C LEU A 193 -5.38 -12.22 33.76
N LEU A 194 -6.05 -11.62 34.75
CA LEU A 194 -5.55 -10.48 35.49
C LEU A 194 -4.29 -10.84 36.30
N ASP A 195 -4.33 -11.92 37.07
CA ASP A 195 -3.19 -12.40 37.89
C ASP A 195 -1.93 -12.68 37.06
N LEU A 196 -2.10 -13.27 35.86
CA LEU A 196 -0.99 -13.52 34.95
C LEU A 196 -0.44 -12.21 34.39
N MET A 197 -1.29 -11.37 33.78
CA MET A 197 -0.83 -10.21 33.03
C MET A 197 -0.30 -9.09 33.93
N GLU A 198 -0.83 -8.92 35.15
CA GLU A 198 -0.26 -8.00 36.14
C GLU A 198 1.14 -8.44 36.57
N ALA A 199 1.34 -9.73 36.83
CA ALA A 199 2.67 -10.24 37.17
C ALA A 199 3.67 -10.08 36.01
N ARG A 200 3.20 -10.27 34.76
CA ARG A 200 4.00 -10.07 33.55
C ARG A 200 4.40 -8.62 33.35
N LYS A 201 3.47 -7.68 33.55
CA LYS A 201 3.72 -6.24 33.51
C LYS A 201 4.83 -5.87 34.50
N VAL A 202 4.71 -6.31 35.76
CA VAL A 202 5.73 -6.04 36.80
C VAL A 202 7.09 -6.64 36.42
N TYR A 203 7.12 -7.87 35.90
CA TYR A 203 8.37 -8.50 35.48
C TYR A 203 9.05 -7.73 34.35
N LEU A 204 8.31 -7.45 33.26
CA LEU A 204 8.84 -6.81 32.06
C LEU A 204 9.20 -5.35 32.28
N ASP A 205 8.49 -4.65 33.16
CA ASP A 205 8.83 -3.29 33.56
C ASP A 205 10.27 -3.24 34.11
N THR A 206 10.77 -4.28 34.78
CA THR A 206 12.17 -4.31 35.25
C THR A 206 13.17 -4.95 34.29
N PHE A 207 12.74 -5.44 33.12
CA PHE A 207 13.59 -6.20 32.22
C PHE A 207 14.56 -5.30 31.44
N TYR A 208 15.85 -5.66 31.43
CA TYR A 208 16.88 -4.88 30.73
C TYR A 208 16.62 -4.86 29.21
N GLY A 209 16.64 -3.66 28.62
CA GLY A 209 16.32 -3.42 27.21
C GLY A 209 14.83 -3.15 26.93
N ILE A 210 13.94 -3.39 27.89
CA ILE A 210 12.58 -2.82 27.87
C ILE A 210 12.64 -1.37 28.33
N ARG A 211 13.24 -1.10 29.49
CA ARG A 211 13.50 0.27 29.99
C ARG A 211 14.71 0.91 29.32
N GLY A 212 14.81 2.23 29.46
CA GLY A 212 15.93 3.02 28.93
C GLY A 212 15.89 3.15 27.41
N ALA A 213 14.69 3.14 26.82
CA ALA A 213 14.54 3.40 25.40
C ALA A 213 14.99 4.83 25.08
N PRO A 214 15.67 5.06 23.95
CA PRO A 214 15.90 6.40 23.45
C PRO A 214 14.60 7.16 23.24
N GLU A 215 14.65 8.49 23.27
CA GLU A 215 13.50 9.34 22.94
C GLU A 215 13.68 9.93 21.55
N LEU A 216 12.65 9.80 20.70
CA LEU A 216 12.58 10.37 19.35
C LEU A 216 11.40 11.35 19.29
N SER A 217 11.61 12.51 18.68
CA SER A 217 10.58 13.56 18.57
C SER A 217 10.89 14.51 17.42
N ASN A 218 9.97 15.45 17.15
CA ASN A 218 10.18 16.56 16.23
C ASN A 218 10.76 16.13 14.87
N GLN A 219 10.19 15.07 14.28
CA GLN A 219 10.57 14.70 12.93
C GLN A 219 10.22 15.84 11.96
N GLN A 220 11.06 16.04 10.95
CA GLN A 220 10.82 16.98 9.86
C GLN A 220 11.24 16.36 8.53
N PHE A 221 10.49 16.71 7.47
CA PHE A 221 10.79 16.36 6.09
C PHE A 221 10.73 17.63 5.24
N ASN A 222 11.81 17.93 4.50
CA ASN A 222 11.89 19.11 3.66
C ASN A 222 12.46 18.77 2.27
N PRO A 223 11.85 19.26 1.17
CA PRO A 223 10.62 20.05 1.12
C PRO A 223 9.38 19.20 1.46
N THR A 224 8.30 19.82 1.92
CA THR A 224 7.06 19.10 2.30
C THR A 224 6.31 18.47 1.13
N ARG A 225 6.65 18.86 -0.10
CA ARG A 225 6.15 18.31 -1.36
C ARG A 225 7.27 18.33 -2.42
N PRO A 226 8.21 17.38 -2.37
CA PRO A 226 9.34 17.38 -3.29
C PRO A 226 8.91 17.11 -4.73
N ALA A 227 9.62 17.66 -5.70
CA ALA A 227 9.57 17.20 -7.07
C ALA A 227 10.35 15.88 -7.24
N TYR A 228 10.05 15.16 -8.31
CA TYR A 228 10.79 13.94 -8.64
C TYR A 228 12.27 14.25 -8.92
N GLY A 229 13.16 13.50 -8.28
CA GLY A 229 14.61 13.70 -8.31
C GLY A 229 15.08 14.88 -7.45
N GLU A 230 14.19 15.54 -6.69
CA GLU A 230 14.60 16.61 -5.78
C GLU A 230 15.25 16.03 -4.52
N ASN A 231 16.35 16.64 -4.07
CA ASN A 231 17.00 16.26 -2.83
C ASN A 231 16.10 16.61 -1.63
N CYS A 232 15.87 15.61 -0.77
CA CYS A 232 15.05 15.73 0.42
C CYS A 232 15.93 15.59 1.66
N VAL A 233 15.64 16.39 2.67
CA VAL A 233 16.24 16.32 3.99
C VAL A 233 15.23 15.74 4.96
N LEU A 234 15.68 14.76 5.72
CA LEU A 234 14.92 14.16 6.81
C LEU A 234 15.65 14.36 8.13
N ASN A 235 14.96 14.94 9.11
CA ASN A 235 15.50 15.18 10.44
C ASN A 235 14.65 14.50 11.52
N CYS A 236 15.27 14.15 12.63
CA CYS A 236 14.58 13.74 13.85
C CYS A 236 15.41 14.14 15.08
N LYS A 237 14.75 14.71 16.09
CA LYS A 237 15.40 14.96 17.37
C LYS A 237 15.45 13.66 18.16
N ALA A 238 16.65 13.22 18.54
CA ALA A 238 16.86 11.98 19.28
C ALA A 238 17.79 12.17 20.46
N SER A 239 17.46 11.58 21.61
CA SER A 239 18.28 11.68 22.83
C SER A 239 18.51 10.31 23.47
N ASP A 240 19.63 10.20 24.20
CA ASP A 240 20.15 8.92 24.70
C ASP A 240 20.27 7.89 23.55
N VAL A 241 21.02 8.25 22.52
CA VAL A 241 21.20 7.44 21.31
C VAL A 241 22.68 7.21 21.02
N SER A 242 22.96 6.04 20.47
CA SER A 242 24.25 5.68 19.87
C SER A 242 24.17 5.58 18.34
N LYS A 243 22.97 5.26 17.82
CA LYS A 243 22.69 5.18 16.38
C LYS A 243 21.25 5.60 16.11
N VAL A 244 21.06 6.29 14.99
CA VAL A 244 19.75 6.67 14.46
C VAL A 244 19.72 6.28 12.98
N PHE A 245 18.63 5.66 12.55
CA PHE A 245 18.38 5.28 11.17
C PHE A 245 17.01 5.80 10.74
N ALA A 246 16.94 6.31 9.52
CA ALA A 246 15.71 6.49 8.79
C ALA A 246 15.48 5.28 7.89
N TYR A 247 14.25 4.80 7.83
CA TYR A 247 13.80 3.80 6.87
C TYR A 247 12.80 4.48 5.95
N TYR A 248 12.96 4.32 4.64
CA TYR A 248 12.07 4.93 3.66
C TYR A 248 11.82 4.03 2.44
N ARG A 249 10.72 4.29 1.73
CA ARG A 249 10.34 3.65 0.46
C ARG A 249 9.55 4.62 -0.41
N PHE A 250 9.50 4.33 -1.71
CA PHE A 250 8.91 5.20 -2.74
C PHE A 250 7.61 4.67 -3.34
N GLU A 251 7.13 3.53 -2.83
CA GLU A 251 5.93 2.81 -3.29
C GLU A 251 5.25 2.18 -2.07
N THR A 252 3.91 2.12 -2.06
CA THR A 252 3.11 1.62 -0.94
C THR A 252 3.36 0.13 -0.67
N ASN A 253 3.70 -0.65 -1.69
CA ASN A 253 4.03 -2.06 -1.56
C ASN A 253 5.54 -2.33 -1.65
N GLY A 254 6.35 -1.30 -1.78
CA GLY A 254 7.81 -1.42 -1.90
C GLY A 254 8.51 -1.75 -0.59
N ARG A 255 9.78 -2.15 -0.72
CA ARG A 255 10.69 -2.45 0.40
C ARG A 255 11.18 -1.17 1.06
N PHE A 256 11.19 -1.15 2.39
CA PHE A 256 11.92 -0.11 3.11
C PHE A 256 13.43 -0.32 2.97
N THR A 257 14.12 0.73 2.53
CA THR A 257 15.58 0.85 2.60
C THR A 257 15.94 1.70 3.81
N SER A 258 17.11 1.47 4.40
CA SER A 258 17.58 2.26 5.55
C SER A 258 18.80 3.11 5.22
N VAL A 259 18.89 4.25 5.90
CA VAL A 259 20.06 5.14 5.89
C VAL A 259 20.36 5.57 7.32
N GLN A 260 21.64 5.61 7.67
CA GLN A 260 22.06 6.12 8.98
C GLN A 260 21.94 7.65 8.98
N MET A 261 21.46 8.19 10.10
CA MET A 261 21.37 9.63 10.34
C MET A 261 22.50 10.07 11.29
N PHE A 262 22.93 11.34 11.17
CA PHE A 262 24.06 11.89 11.92
C PHE A 262 23.70 13.22 12.59
N ASP A 263 24.34 13.49 13.74
CA ASP A 263 24.33 14.76 14.49
C ASP A 263 25.77 15.32 14.50
N ASP A 264 26.24 15.72 13.33
CA ASP A 264 27.60 16.15 13.02
C ASP A 264 27.70 17.57 12.41
N GLY A 265 26.56 18.23 12.19
CA GLY A 265 26.47 19.55 11.58
C GLY A 265 26.76 19.55 10.06
N ALA A 266 26.81 18.39 9.42
CA ALA A 266 27.08 18.24 7.99
C ALA A 266 25.93 17.60 7.20
N HIS A 267 24.92 17.01 7.87
CA HIS A 267 23.82 16.28 7.24
C HIS A 267 22.50 17.04 7.28
N ASN A 268 22.56 18.37 7.14
CA ASN A 268 21.43 19.29 7.27
C ASN A 268 20.70 19.12 8.62
N ASP A 269 21.49 18.90 9.66
CA ASP A 269 21.09 18.50 11.01
C ASP A 269 21.26 19.62 12.03
N GLY A 270 21.85 20.76 11.66
CA GLY A 270 22.03 21.89 12.58
C GLY A 270 23.46 21.99 13.08
N LEU A 271 23.65 22.11 14.41
CA LEU A 271 24.97 22.14 15.02
C LEU A 271 25.34 20.74 15.51
N ALA A 272 26.59 20.33 15.31
CA ALA A 272 27.09 19.07 15.85
C ALA A 272 26.85 18.94 17.36
N GLY A 273 26.19 17.86 17.77
CA GLY A 273 25.87 17.53 19.14
C GLY A 273 24.64 18.25 19.71
N ASP A 274 23.75 18.77 18.88
CA ASP A 274 22.52 19.45 19.32
C ASP A 274 21.29 18.51 19.45
N SER A 275 21.53 17.20 19.25
CA SER A 275 20.54 16.11 19.29
C SER A 275 19.56 16.08 18.13
N ILE A 276 19.79 16.85 17.07
CA ILE A 276 19.07 16.71 15.81
C ILE A 276 19.91 15.83 14.90
N PHE A 277 19.33 14.72 14.46
CA PHE A 277 19.95 13.84 13.50
C PHE A 277 19.38 14.14 12.12
N GLY A 278 20.22 14.15 11.10
CA GLY A 278 19.85 14.42 9.72
C GLY A 278 20.36 13.37 8.74
N THR A 279 19.67 13.25 7.61
CA THR A 279 20.09 12.52 6.42
C THR A 279 19.43 13.17 5.20
N GLU A 280 19.98 12.90 4.02
CA GLU A 280 19.38 13.31 2.76
C GLU A 280 19.25 12.14 1.77
N PHE A 281 18.28 12.24 0.86
CA PHE A 281 18.07 11.33 -0.26
C PHE A 281 17.21 12.01 -1.33
N GLU A 282 17.28 11.54 -2.57
CA GLU A 282 16.45 12.06 -3.66
C GLU A 282 15.05 11.43 -3.65
N ALA A 283 14.01 12.25 -3.85
CA ALA A 283 12.64 11.79 -3.93
C ALA A 283 12.38 11.07 -5.26
N TYR A 284 12.06 9.78 -5.16
CA TYR A 284 11.57 8.99 -6.28
C TYR A 284 10.13 8.52 -6.01
N GLY A 285 9.37 8.23 -7.05
CA GLY A 285 7.98 7.77 -6.93
C GLY A 285 6.96 8.87 -6.68
N ASP A 286 5.71 8.45 -6.43
CA ASP A 286 4.56 9.34 -6.23
C ASP A 286 4.09 9.37 -4.75
N ILE A 287 4.74 8.58 -3.89
CA ILE A 287 4.57 8.53 -2.45
C ILE A 287 5.91 8.26 -1.79
N ILE A 288 6.15 8.80 -0.60
CA ILE A 288 7.30 8.46 0.23
C ILE A 288 6.77 8.07 1.60
N ASN A 289 7.00 6.82 2.02
CA ASN A 289 6.75 6.42 3.40
C ASN A 289 8.06 6.35 4.16
N TYR A 290 8.09 6.82 5.41
CA TYR A 290 9.26 6.69 6.26
C TYR A 290 8.93 6.52 7.74
N TYR A 291 9.90 5.96 8.47
CA TYR A 291 9.91 5.86 9.93
C TYR A 291 11.35 5.87 10.44
N PHE A 292 11.52 5.94 11.75
CA PHE A 292 12.83 5.98 12.38
C PHE A 292 13.05 4.79 13.29
N TRP A 293 14.32 4.39 13.40
CA TRP A 293 14.82 3.52 14.45
C TRP A 293 15.97 4.24 15.16
N ALA A 294 15.95 4.28 16.49
CA ALA A 294 17.11 4.67 17.26
C ALA A 294 17.44 3.65 18.34
N GLU A 295 18.73 3.53 18.67
CA GLU A 295 19.20 2.65 19.73
C GLU A 295 20.35 3.24 20.54
N ASN A 296 20.41 2.91 21.82
CA ASN A 296 21.56 3.12 22.70
C ASN A 296 22.25 1.78 23.01
N ASP A 297 23.01 1.72 24.09
CA ASP A 297 23.73 0.51 24.51
C ASP A 297 22.78 -0.65 24.89
N SER A 298 21.58 -0.35 25.38
CA SER A 298 20.70 -1.29 26.07
C SER A 298 19.37 -1.55 25.37
N ALA A 299 18.77 -0.54 24.75
CA ALA A 299 17.43 -0.54 24.20
C ALA A 299 17.37 0.21 22.87
N GLY A 300 16.21 0.14 22.20
CA GLY A 300 15.90 0.97 21.05
C GLY A 300 14.43 1.32 20.97
N ARG A 301 14.07 2.20 20.04
CA ARG A 301 12.72 2.72 19.84
C ARG A 301 12.49 2.98 18.34
N PHE A 302 11.29 2.64 17.89
CA PHE A 302 10.76 3.09 16.60
C PHE A 302 9.94 4.36 16.76
N LEU A 303 9.94 5.21 15.72
CA LEU A 303 9.00 6.33 15.59
C LEU A 303 8.37 6.30 14.19
N PRO A 304 7.05 6.03 14.05
CA PRO A 304 6.11 5.67 15.12
C PRO A 304 6.43 4.30 15.75
N GLU A 305 5.89 4.05 16.94
CA GLU A 305 6.12 2.81 17.72
C GLU A 305 5.69 1.52 16.99
N ARG A 306 4.77 1.64 16.02
CA ARG A 306 4.24 0.57 15.17
C ARG A 306 4.80 0.61 13.74
N ALA A 307 6.05 1.04 13.59
CA ALA A 307 6.77 1.09 12.32
C ALA A 307 6.54 -0.16 11.44
N GLN A 308 6.57 0.04 10.12
CA GLN A 308 6.15 -0.90 9.06
C GLN A 308 4.65 -1.22 8.97
N TYR A 309 3.84 -0.89 9.99
CA TYR A 309 2.38 -0.82 9.89
C TYR A 309 1.89 0.62 9.87
N GLU A 310 2.53 1.46 10.68
CA GLU A 310 2.35 2.90 10.72
C GLU A 310 3.65 3.58 10.30
N PHE A 311 3.52 4.69 9.58
CA PHE A 311 4.64 5.45 9.05
C PHE A 311 4.17 6.87 8.72
N PHE A 312 5.13 7.77 8.58
CA PHE A 312 4.88 9.09 8.02
C PHE A 312 4.81 9.00 6.50
N THR A 313 3.96 9.82 5.88
CA THR A 313 3.76 9.83 4.44
C THR A 313 3.98 11.23 3.89
N ILE A 314 4.79 11.32 2.83
CA ILE A 314 4.97 12.51 2.00
C ILE A 314 4.44 12.18 0.61
N TYR A 315 3.76 13.15 0.02
CA TYR A 315 3.35 13.07 -1.37
C TYR A 315 4.16 14.09 -2.17
N PRO A 316 5.03 13.63 -3.08
CA PRO A 316 5.67 14.46 -4.08
C PRO A 316 4.68 15.28 -4.93
N THR A 317 5.20 16.22 -5.73
CA THR A 317 4.41 16.83 -6.80
C THR A 317 4.02 15.77 -7.84
N VAL A 318 2.77 15.82 -8.28
CA VAL A 318 2.29 14.93 -9.35
C VAL A 318 3.09 15.21 -10.63
N ARG A 319 3.61 14.15 -11.25
CA ARG A 319 4.34 14.23 -12.52
C ARG A 319 3.42 14.16 -13.73
N GLN A 320 3.93 14.61 -14.86
CA GLN A 320 3.28 14.43 -16.15
C GLN A 320 2.95 12.95 -16.41
N GLY A 321 1.76 12.68 -16.93
CA GLY A 321 1.29 11.34 -17.27
C GLY A 321 0.74 10.51 -16.11
N LYS A 322 0.74 11.04 -14.87
CA LYS A 322 0.14 10.37 -13.70
C LYS A 322 -1.34 10.68 -13.53
N ILE A 323 -1.78 11.86 -13.96
CA ILE A 323 -3.17 12.26 -14.05
C ILE A 323 -3.45 12.68 -15.48
N VAL A 324 -4.64 12.36 -15.98
CA VAL A 324 -5.14 12.86 -17.26
C VAL A 324 -6.46 13.58 -17.03
N ILE A 325 -6.63 14.71 -17.72
CA ILE A 325 -7.93 15.32 -17.97
C ILE A 325 -8.68 14.38 -18.92
N ASN A 326 -9.50 13.51 -18.34
CA ASN A 326 -10.07 12.37 -19.04
C ASN A 326 -11.25 12.75 -19.92
N GLU A 327 -12.15 13.60 -19.42
CA GLU A 327 -13.36 13.96 -20.14
C GLU A 327 -13.85 15.35 -19.71
N LEU A 328 -14.35 16.13 -20.65
CA LEU A 328 -14.90 17.46 -20.45
C LEU A 328 -16.28 17.53 -21.09
N ASN A 329 -17.29 17.87 -20.30
CA ASN A 329 -18.61 18.18 -20.81
C ASN A 329 -18.98 19.59 -20.37
N LEU A 330 -18.76 20.55 -21.27
CA LEU A 330 -19.09 21.96 -21.02
C LEU A 330 -20.60 22.20 -20.93
N ASN A 331 -21.41 21.45 -21.69
CA ASN A 331 -22.86 21.64 -21.74
C ASN A 331 -23.51 21.29 -20.39
N ASP A 332 -23.06 20.20 -19.77
CA ASP A 332 -23.51 19.76 -18.45
C ASP A 332 -22.63 20.29 -17.29
N GLY A 333 -21.58 21.04 -17.61
CA GLY A 333 -20.75 21.77 -16.64
C GLY A 333 -19.86 20.89 -15.76
N TRP A 334 -19.11 19.94 -16.33
CA TRP A 334 -18.16 19.14 -15.54
C TRP A 334 -16.88 18.75 -16.30
N LEU A 335 -15.81 18.59 -15.52
CA LEU A 335 -14.49 18.13 -15.93
C LEU A 335 -14.12 16.89 -15.12
N GLU A 336 -13.68 15.84 -15.78
CA GLU A 336 -13.23 14.62 -15.16
C GLU A 336 -11.71 14.46 -15.26
N LEU A 337 -11.10 14.07 -14.15
CA LEU A 337 -9.71 13.64 -14.06
C LEU A 337 -9.67 12.13 -13.81
N LEU A 338 -8.64 11.46 -14.32
CA LEU A 338 -8.33 10.05 -14.07
C LEU A 338 -6.91 9.90 -13.51
N ASN A 339 -6.76 9.15 -12.42
CA ASN A 339 -5.45 8.75 -11.90
C ASN A 339 -4.95 7.49 -12.61
N LEU A 340 -3.85 7.61 -13.36
CA LEU A 340 -3.19 6.52 -14.10
C LEU A 340 -2.07 5.84 -13.31
N SER A 341 -1.75 6.34 -12.13
CA SER A 341 -0.76 5.70 -11.25
C SER A 341 -1.33 4.49 -10.55
N ASP A 342 -0.43 3.64 -10.07
CA ASP A 342 -0.63 2.55 -9.13
C ASP A 342 -0.69 3.02 -7.66
N GLU A 343 -0.45 4.31 -7.42
CA GLU A 343 -0.40 4.93 -6.10
C GLU A 343 -1.55 5.91 -5.87
N SER A 344 -1.84 6.17 -4.60
CA SER A 344 -2.71 7.31 -4.25
C SER A 344 -1.92 8.61 -4.37
N LEU A 345 -2.47 9.56 -5.13
CA LEU A 345 -1.87 10.88 -5.30
C LEU A 345 -2.50 11.89 -4.35
N GLN A 346 -1.76 12.92 -3.97
CA GLN A 346 -2.30 14.05 -3.20
C GLN A 346 -2.29 15.30 -4.06
N LEU A 347 -3.47 15.86 -4.33
CA LEU A 347 -3.64 16.96 -5.28
C LEU A 347 -3.50 18.35 -4.65
N SER A 348 -3.38 18.46 -3.33
CA SER A 348 -3.29 19.77 -2.67
C SER A 348 -2.30 20.73 -3.35
N SER A 349 -2.78 21.95 -3.62
CA SER A 349 -2.07 23.03 -4.33
C SER A 349 -1.83 22.81 -5.84
N LEU A 350 -2.33 21.71 -6.42
CA LEU A 350 -2.43 21.58 -7.88
C LEU A 350 -3.46 22.60 -8.38
N ASN A 351 -3.17 23.27 -9.49
CA ASN A 351 -4.06 24.25 -10.08
C ASN A 351 -4.70 23.67 -11.34
N LEU A 352 -5.99 23.93 -11.53
CA LEU A 352 -6.62 23.92 -12.84
C LEU A 352 -6.56 25.35 -13.39
N ILE A 353 -5.88 25.52 -14.51
CA ILE A 353 -5.62 26.80 -15.15
C ILE A 353 -6.28 26.79 -16.51
N GLN A 354 -7.00 27.85 -16.84
CA GLN A 354 -7.38 28.12 -18.22
C GLN A 354 -6.32 29.01 -18.87
N ARG A 355 -5.75 28.54 -19.98
CA ARG A 355 -4.84 29.35 -20.81
C ARG A 355 -5.64 30.03 -21.91
N SER A 356 -5.68 31.35 -21.85
CA SER A 356 -6.18 32.24 -22.90
C SER A 356 -5.17 33.38 -23.12
N GLU A 357 -5.56 34.51 -23.75
CA GLU A 357 -4.70 35.71 -23.79
C GLU A 357 -4.27 36.18 -22.39
N ASN A 358 -5.09 35.92 -21.36
CA ASN A 358 -4.73 36.07 -19.95
C ASN A 358 -4.84 34.72 -19.23
N GLU A 359 -3.95 34.48 -18.27
CA GLU A 359 -3.97 33.30 -17.40
C GLU A 359 -5.06 33.44 -16.32
N THR A 360 -5.92 32.44 -16.20
CA THR A 360 -6.93 32.36 -15.14
C THR A 360 -6.79 31.06 -14.37
N ILE A 361 -6.45 31.13 -13.08
CA ILE A 361 -6.55 29.98 -12.18
C ILE A 361 -8.02 29.78 -11.86
N LEU A 362 -8.59 28.66 -12.30
CA LEU A 362 -9.99 28.31 -12.07
C LEU A 362 -10.16 27.66 -10.71
N PHE A 363 -9.28 26.72 -10.38
CA PHE A 363 -9.40 25.91 -9.18
C PHE A 363 -8.04 25.60 -8.58
N ILE A 364 -7.96 25.61 -7.25
CA ILE A 364 -6.79 25.14 -6.50
C ILE A 364 -7.27 23.97 -5.66
N PHE A 365 -6.76 22.77 -5.93
CA PHE A 365 -7.16 21.58 -5.21
C PHE A 365 -6.83 21.72 -3.71
N PRO A 366 -7.81 21.46 -2.81
CA PRO A 366 -7.54 21.39 -1.38
C PRO A 366 -6.84 20.06 -1.05
N ASP A 367 -6.76 19.72 0.24
CA ASP A 367 -6.35 18.37 0.66
C ASP A 367 -7.29 17.33 0.03
N THR A 368 -6.81 16.63 -1.00
CA THR A 368 -7.58 15.74 -1.86
C THR A 368 -6.72 14.55 -2.25
N ILE A 369 -7.03 13.39 -1.67
CA ILE A 369 -6.42 12.11 -2.02
C ILE A 369 -7.13 11.52 -3.23
N PHE A 370 -6.36 11.22 -4.27
CA PHE A 370 -6.83 10.66 -5.52
C PHE A 370 -6.34 9.21 -5.66
N ALA A 371 -7.20 8.26 -5.34
CA ALA A 371 -6.87 6.83 -5.36
C ALA A 371 -6.53 6.33 -6.79
N PRO A 372 -5.68 5.29 -6.93
CA PRO A 372 -5.27 4.75 -8.23
C PRO A 372 -6.47 4.22 -9.01
N GLY A 373 -6.48 4.46 -10.32
CA GLY A 373 -7.54 4.02 -11.24
C GLY A 373 -8.92 4.64 -11.03
N ASN A 374 -9.06 5.61 -10.12
CA ASN A 374 -10.32 6.30 -9.87
C ASN A 374 -10.46 7.59 -10.68
N TYR A 375 -11.67 8.16 -10.64
CA TYR A 375 -12.03 9.42 -11.26
C TYR A 375 -12.28 10.50 -10.20
N ILE A 376 -11.99 11.76 -10.55
CA ILE A 376 -12.44 12.94 -9.80
C ILE A 376 -13.24 13.83 -10.75
N ILE A 377 -14.42 14.26 -10.30
CA ILE A 377 -15.27 15.21 -11.01
C ILE A 377 -15.12 16.59 -10.40
N LEU A 378 -14.84 17.58 -11.24
CA LEU A 378 -14.85 18.99 -10.93
C LEU A 378 -16.01 19.65 -11.69
N TRP A 379 -16.96 20.22 -10.95
CA TRP A 379 -18.11 20.93 -11.52
C TRP A 379 -17.71 22.34 -11.95
N LEU A 380 -18.06 22.70 -13.17
CA LEU A 380 -17.80 23.98 -13.83
C LEU A 380 -19.06 24.86 -13.81
N ASP A 381 -19.70 24.99 -12.65
CA ASP A 381 -21.06 25.53 -12.49
C ASP A 381 -21.12 26.94 -11.87
N GLY A 382 -19.96 27.54 -11.60
CA GLY A 382 -19.90 28.86 -10.96
C GLY A 382 -20.26 28.86 -9.48
N ASN A 383 -20.52 27.70 -8.87
CA ASN A 383 -21.10 27.61 -7.53
C ASN A 383 -20.18 26.92 -6.53
N SER A 384 -19.17 27.65 -6.07
CA SER A 384 -18.22 27.18 -5.05
C SER A 384 -18.82 26.97 -3.64
N THR A 385 -20.14 27.11 -3.47
CA THR A 385 -20.81 26.91 -2.16
C THR A 385 -21.42 25.53 -2.01
N LEU A 386 -21.49 24.74 -3.09
CA LEU A 386 -22.03 23.39 -3.06
C LEU A 386 -21.02 22.39 -2.48
N PRO A 387 -21.48 21.29 -1.86
CA PRO A 387 -20.60 20.21 -1.45
C PRO A 387 -19.97 19.52 -2.65
N GLY A 388 -18.66 19.30 -2.60
CA GLY A 388 -17.90 18.67 -3.69
C GLY A 388 -16.80 19.60 -4.20
N LEU A 389 -16.27 19.29 -5.38
CA LEU A 389 -15.31 20.15 -6.06
C LEU A 389 -16.06 20.98 -7.11
N HIS A 390 -16.23 22.27 -6.85
CA HIS A 390 -16.92 23.22 -7.71
C HIS A 390 -16.00 24.41 -8.01
N THR A 391 -15.97 24.85 -9.25
CA THR A 391 -15.17 25.98 -9.73
C THR A 391 -16.04 26.94 -10.57
N TRP A 392 -15.43 28.00 -11.10
CA TRP A 392 -16.09 28.94 -12.00
C TRP A 392 -16.48 28.29 -13.32
N GLU A 393 -17.54 28.81 -13.93
CA GLU A 393 -17.87 28.50 -15.32
C GLU A 393 -16.69 28.89 -16.22
N LEU A 394 -16.45 28.11 -17.27
CA LEU A 394 -15.41 28.44 -18.23
C LEU A 394 -15.81 29.69 -19.00
N PRO A 395 -14.95 30.72 -19.06
CA PRO A 395 -15.30 31.99 -19.70
C PRO A 395 -15.27 31.94 -21.24
N ALA A 396 -14.96 30.80 -21.85
CA ALA A 396 -14.88 30.65 -23.31
C ALA A 396 -15.21 29.22 -23.79
N ASP A 397 -15.98 29.15 -24.89
CA ASP A 397 -16.41 27.92 -25.57
C ASP A 397 -15.27 27.22 -26.35
N THR A 398 -14.09 27.82 -26.38
CA THR A 398 -12.85 27.26 -26.93
C THR A 398 -11.69 27.68 -26.04
N GLY A 399 -10.69 26.82 -25.83
CA GLY A 399 -9.50 27.19 -25.08
C GLY A 399 -8.64 26.01 -24.70
N SER A 400 -7.78 26.23 -23.70
CA SER A 400 -6.94 25.19 -23.12
C SER A 400 -7.13 25.15 -21.62
N LEU A 401 -7.27 23.94 -21.09
CA LEU A 401 -7.13 23.65 -19.67
C LEU A 401 -5.76 23.05 -19.41
N GLU A 402 -5.18 23.37 -18.27
CA GLU A 402 -3.90 22.85 -17.82
C GLU A 402 -3.97 22.53 -16.33
N LEU A 403 -3.50 21.34 -15.95
CA LEU A 403 -3.19 20.99 -14.57
C LEU A 403 -1.72 21.29 -14.31
N ALA A 404 -1.40 22.16 -13.34
CA ALA A 404 -0.02 22.49 -13.03
C ALA A 404 0.18 23.01 -11.60
N TYR A 405 1.36 22.77 -11.02
CA TYR A 405 1.74 23.42 -9.74
C TYR A 405 2.37 24.80 -9.96
N THR A 406 3.13 24.96 -11.05
CA THR A 406 3.77 26.19 -11.50
C THR A 406 3.76 26.23 -13.03
N GLN A 407 4.12 27.36 -13.65
CA GLN A 407 4.15 27.48 -15.12
C GLN A 407 5.10 26.50 -15.82
N THR A 408 6.07 25.92 -15.12
CA THR A 408 7.05 24.97 -15.67
C THR A 408 6.79 23.53 -15.24
N SER A 409 5.73 23.27 -14.47
CA SER A 409 5.39 21.95 -13.93
C SER A 409 3.97 21.52 -14.32
N THR A 410 3.74 21.46 -15.63
CA THR A 410 2.53 20.91 -16.24
C THR A 410 2.41 19.42 -15.95
N VAL A 411 1.25 19.02 -15.42
CA VAL A 411 0.85 17.63 -15.17
C VAL A 411 0.11 17.06 -16.38
N ASP A 412 -0.89 17.80 -16.87
CA ASP A 412 -1.61 17.46 -18.10
C ASP A 412 -2.29 18.69 -18.69
N SER A 413 -2.70 18.61 -19.95
CA SER A 413 -3.43 19.68 -20.61
C SER A 413 -4.45 19.16 -21.60
N LEU A 414 -5.53 19.92 -21.79
CA LEU A 414 -6.59 19.65 -22.75
C LEU A 414 -6.87 20.92 -23.57
N GLN A 415 -6.61 20.85 -24.87
CA GLN A 415 -7.13 21.83 -25.83
C GLN A 415 -8.55 21.41 -26.21
N TYR A 416 -9.52 22.32 -26.11
CA TYR A 416 -10.91 22.07 -26.45
C TYR A 416 -11.45 23.14 -27.41
N GLY A 417 -12.26 22.69 -28.36
CA GLY A 417 -12.95 23.55 -29.33
C GLY A 417 -14.43 23.73 -28.99
N LEU A 418 -15.19 24.23 -29.97
CA LEU A 418 -16.64 24.38 -29.85
C LEU A 418 -17.29 23.05 -29.50
N GLN A 419 -18.22 23.10 -28.55
CA GLN A 419 -18.90 21.94 -28.01
C GLN A 419 -20.10 21.57 -28.89
N ILE A 420 -20.48 20.31 -28.85
CA ILE A 420 -21.66 19.78 -29.56
C ILE A 420 -22.68 19.37 -28.50
N ASP A 421 -23.94 19.78 -28.68
CA ASP A 421 -25.04 19.40 -27.79
C ASP A 421 -25.06 17.89 -27.53
N ASP A 422 -25.36 17.52 -26.28
CA ASP A 422 -25.42 16.14 -25.76
C ASP A 422 -24.09 15.36 -25.80
N LEU A 423 -22.97 15.98 -26.20
CA LEU A 423 -21.66 15.33 -26.30
C LEU A 423 -20.65 15.92 -25.32
N SER A 424 -19.70 15.09 -24.93
CA SER A 424 -18.48 15.47 -24.22
C SER A 424 -17.27 15.39 -25.13
N TYR A 425 -16.15 15.94 -24.69
CA TYR A 425 -14.86 15.90 -25.38
C TYR A 425 -13.78 15.35 -24.44
N GLY A 426 -13.06 14.31 -24.84
CA GLY A 426 -12.16 13.62 -23.93
C GLY A 426 -11.27 12.56 -24.56
N SER A 427 -10.60 11.82 -23.68
CA SER A 427 -9.65 10.76 -23.98
C SER A 427 -10.38 9.49 -24.45
N PHE A 428 -9.99 8.89 -25.56
CA PHE A 428 -10.47 7.55 -25.91
C PHE A 428 -9.35 6.67 -26.47
N PRO A 429 -9.05 5.52 -25.84
CA PRO A 429 -9.60 5.02 -24.57
C PRO A 429 -9.24 5.93 -23.36
N ASN A 430 -9.83 5.68 -22.19
CA ASN A 430 -9.55 6.46 -20.97
C ASN A 430 -8.05 6.62 -20.71
N GLY A 431 -7.64 7.80 -20.30
CA GLY A 431 -6.23 8.09 -20.00
C GLY A 431 -5.30 8.20 -21.21
N SER A 432 -5.77 7.99 -22.43
CA SER A 432 -4.97 8.22 -23.64
C SER A 432 -4.71 9.72 -23.88
N GLN A 433 -3.84 10.04 -24.84
CA GLN A 433 -3.64 11.41 -25.34
C GLN A 433 -4.50 11.74 -26.58
N GLU A 434 -5.19 10.73 -27.12
CA GLU A 434 -6.11 10.91 -28.24
C GLU A 434 -7.38 11.62 -27.77
N ARG A 435 -7.87 12.60 -28.55
CA ARG A 435 -9.00 13.46 -28.15
C ARG A 435 -10.12 13.39 -29.18
N MET A 436 -11.34 13.14 -28.74
CA MET A 436 -12.52 13.11 -29.62
C MET A 436 -13.81 13.46 -28.90
N PHE A 437 -14.89 13.64 -29.67
CA PHE A 437 -16.24 13.72 -29.11
C PHE A 437 -16.73 12.34 -28.66
N LEU A 438 -17.33 12.32 -27.47
CA LEU A 438 -17.75 11.13 -26.75
C LEU A 438 -19.22 11.25 -26.37
N LYS A 439 -19.83 10.10 -26.09
CA LYS A 439 -21.04 10.07 -25.28
C LYS A 439 -20.61 10.38 -23.84
N PRO A 440 -21.25 11.35 -23.15
CA PRO A 440 -20.92 11.69 -21.78
C PRO A 440 -20.89 10.47 -20.84
N THR A 441 -19.76 10.26 -20.16
CA THR A 441 -19.48 9.06 -19.34
C THR A 441 -18.84 9.39 -18.00
N MET A 442 -19.51 10.26 -17.23
CA MET A 442 -19.05 10.65 -15.90
C MET A 442 -18.73 9.44 -14.99
N ALA A 443 -17.51 9.42 -14.48
CA ALA A 443 -16.90 8.42 -13.62
C ALA A 443 -16.97 6.98 -14.16
N ASP A 444 -16.96 6.80 -15.49
CA ASP A 444 -17.01 5.51 -16.16
C ASP A 444 -16.02 5.46 -17.34
N ILE A 445 -15.92 4.30 -17.98
CA ILE A 445 -15.16 4.13 -19.22
C ILE A 445 -15.80 4.98 -20.32
N ASN A 446 -14.99 5.81 -20.96
CA ASN A 446 -15.34 6.69 -22.06
C ASN A 446 -15.88 5.89 -23.24
N ARG A 447 -16.96 6.41 -23.84
CA ARG A 447 -17.65 5.74 -24.94
C ARG A 447 -17.72 6.66 -26.14
N THR A 448 -17.37 6.12 -27.31
CA THR A 448 -17.59 6.85 -28.56
C THR A 448 -19.07 6.93 -28.89
N LEU A 449 -19.44 7.91 -29.71
CA LEU A 449 -20.79 8.13 -30.26
C LEU A 449 -21.40 6.93 -30.96
N PHE A 450 -20.57 5.97 -31.38
CA PHE A 450 -20.96 4.84 -32.21
C PHE A 450 -20.82 3.53 -31.44
N LEU A 451 -21.67 3.32 -30.43
CA LEU A 451 -21.83 2.02 -29.80
C LEU A 451 -23.21 1.89 -29.15
N GLU A 452 -24.23 1.69 -29.99
CA GLU A 452 -25.36 0.85 -29.57
C GLU A 452 -25.37 -0.50 -30.31
N ASN A 453 -24.57 -0.72 -31.37
CA ASN A 453 -24.58 -2.00 -32.12
C ASN A 453 -23.26 -2.46 -32.79
N SER A 454 -22.12 -1.77 -32.65
CA SER A 454 -20.85 -2.15 -33.32
C SER A 454 -19.74 -2.52 -32.33
N LEU A 455 -19.22 -3.75 -32.41
CA LEU A 455 -18.14 -4.30 -31.57
C LEU A 455 -16.79 -3.55 -31.66
N TYR A 456 -16.64 -2.63 -32.62
CA TYR A 456 -15.39 -1.98 -32.96
C TYR A 456 -15.59 -0.48 -33.17
N ALA A 457 -14.58 0.31 -32.79
CA ALA A 457 -14.50 1.74 -33.01
C ALA A 457 -13.26 2.10 -33.85
N VAL A 458 -13.35 3.17 -34.63
CA VAL A 458 -12.22 3.77 -35.38
C VAL A 458 -12.07 5.23 -35.01
N PHE A 459 -10.87 5.64 -34.62
CA PHE A 459 -10.58 6.99 -34.14
C PHE A 459 -9.08 7.33 -34.30
N PRO A 460 -8.69 8.62 -34.31
CA PRO A 460 -9.59 9.75 -34.54
C PRO A 460 -10.26 9.62 -35.92
N ASN A 461 -11.50 10.09 -36.04
CA ASN A 461 -12.24 10.11 -37.30
C ASN A 461 -12.89 11.49 -37.45
N PRO A 462 -12.29 12.40 -38.26
CA PRO A 462 -11.23 12.14 -39.24
C PRO A 462 -9.84 11.83 -38.63
N ALA A 463 -9.09 10.94 -39.28
CA ALA A 463 -7.70 10.64 -38.98
C ALA A 463 -6.75 11.57 -39.75
N SER A 464 -5.58 11.85 -39.19
CA SER A 464 -4.53 12.65 -39.85
C SER A 464 -3.30 11.79 -40.16
N ASN A 465 -2.58 11.37 -39.13
CA ASN A 465 -1.36 10.56 -39.22
C ASN A 465 -1.58 9.11 -38.79
N TRP A 466 -2.38 8.91 -37.75
CA TRP A 466 -2.65 7.60 -37.17
C TRP A 466 -4.14 7.31 -37.18
N LEU A 467 -4.48 6.04 -37.43
CA LEU A 467 -5.80 5.50 -37.22
C LEU A 467 -5.70 4.40 -36.17
N HIS A 468 -6.46 4.55 -35.11
CA HIS A 468 -6.64 3.56 -34.08
C HIS A 468 -7.95 2.80 -34.29
N ILE A 469 -7.90 1.50 -34.03
CA ILE A 469 -9.06 0.62 -34.00
C ILE A 469 -9.18 0.13 -32.58
N GLY A 470 -10.30 0.41 -31.93
CA GLY A 470 -10.59 -0.03 -30.57
C GLY A 470 -11.66 -1.11 -30.54
N THR A 471 -11.57 -2.05 -29.61
CA THR A 471 -12.67 -2.98 -29.30
C THR A 471 -12.70 -3.31 -27.81
N THR A 472 -13.91 -3.58 -27.28
CA THR A 472 -14.10 -4.06 -25.90
C THR A 472 -14.01 -5.59 -25.79
N PHE A 473 -13.91 -6.31 -26.91
CA PHE A 473 -13.76 -7.77 -26.96
C PHE A 473 -12.83 -8.18 -28.10
N SER A 474 -11.73 -8.87 -27.78
CA SER A 474 -10.87 -9.52 -28.77
C SER A 474 -10.66 -11.00 -28.42
N SER A 475 -10.66 -11.83 -29.46
CA SER A 475 -10.31 -13.25 -29.42
C SER A 475 -8.85 -13.51 -29.80
N GLY A 476 -8.10 -12.46 -30.18
CA GLY A 476 -6.75 -12.53 -30.73
C GLY A 476 -6.68 -13.02 -32.17
N SER A 477 -7.81 -13.34 -32.81
CA SER A 477 -7.90 -13.90 -34.17
C SER A 477 -8.43 -12.92 -35.23
N GLU A 478 -8.62 -11.65 -34.86
CA GLU A 478 -9.18 -10.65 -35.77
C GLU A 478 -8.21 -10.27 -36.89
N SER A 479 -8.70 -10.20 -38.13
CA SER A 479 -7.97 -9.64 -39.28
C SER A 479 -8.66 -8.40 -39.81
N ILE A 480 -7.87 -7.44 -40.31
CA ILE A 480 -8.37 -6.21 -40.92
C ILE A 480 -7.93 -6.04 -42.35
N GLU A 481 -8.76 -5.34 -43.12
CA GLU A 481 -8.46 -4.83 -44.47
C GLU A 481 -8.97 -3.40 -44.59
N ILE A 482 -8.20 -2.49 -45.21
CA ILE A 482 -8.67 -1.12 -45.49
C ILE A 482 -8.71 -0.86 -46.98
N PHE A 483 -9.79 -0.24 -47.44
CA PHE A 483 -10.07 0.12 -48.81
C PHE A 483 -10.27 1.62 -48.97
N ASN A 484 -9.83 2.19 -50.09
CA ASN A 484 -10.23 3.56 -50.48
C ASN A 484 -11.63 3.59 -51.13
N SER A 485 -12.10 4.79 -51.47
CA SER A 485 -13.41 5.00 -52.12
C SER A 485 -13.57 4.31 -53.49
N CYS A 486 -12.48 3.90 -54.13
CA CYS A 486 -12.48 3.12 -55.36
C CYS A 486 -12.43 1.60 -55.11
N MET A 487 -12.63 1.16 -53.86
CA MET A 487 -12.53 -0.25 -53.43
C MET A 487 -11.14 -0.88 -53.66
N GLN A 488 -10.09 -0.07 -53.77
CA GLN A 488 -8.72 -0.58 -53.81
C GLN A 488 -8.25 -0.86 -52.39
N LYS A 489 -7.76 -2.08 -52.14
CA LYS A 489 -7.19 -2.46 -50.84
C LYS A 489 -5.82 -1.79 -50.65
N LEU A 490 -5.66 -1.09 -49.55
CA LEU A 490 -4.44 -0.37 -49.18
C LEU A 490 -3.70 -1.01 -48.01
N TYR A 491 -4.43 -1.68 -47.11
CA TYR A 491 -3.85 -2.27 -45.91
C TYR A 491 -4.50 -3.62 -45.60
N SER A 492 -3.73 -4.53 -45.01
CA SER A 492 -4.24 -5.78 -44.44
C SER A 492 -3.31 -6.30 -43.35
N GLN A 493 -3.88 -6.78 -42.24
CA GLN A 493 -3.14 -7.36 -41.11
C GLN A 493 -3.99 -8.43 -40.41
N ASN A 494 -3.34 -9.48 -39.91
CA ASN A 494 -3.96 -10.54 -39.10
C ASN A 494 -3.53 -10.41 -37.63
N ASN A 495 -4.34 -10.98 -36.72
CA ASN A 495 -4.12 -11.00 -35.27
C ASN A 495 -3.87 -9.61 -34.69
N VAL A 496 -4.73 -8.67 -35.07
CA VAL A 496 -4.53 -7.23 -34.93
C VAL A 496 -4.43 -6.76 -33.48
N PHE A 497 -5.04 -7.47 -32.54
CA PHE A 497 -5.13 -7.09 -31.12
C PHE A 497 -4.28 -7.96 -30.17
N GLY A 498 -3.56 -8.96 -30.69
CA GLY A 498 -2.79 -9.92 -29.89
C GLY A 498 -3.63 -10.80 -28.96
N ASN A 499 -2.98 -11.69 -28.20
CA ASN A 499 -3.63 -12.51 -27.15
C ASN A 499 -3.68 -11.74 -25.83
N THR A 500 -4.23 -10.53 -25.83
CA THR A 500 -4.22 -9.64 -24.65
C THR A 500 -5.61 -9.62 -24.03
N PRO A 501 -5.85 -10.36 -22.91
CA PRO A 501 -7.11 -10.28 -22.22
C PRO A 501 -7.05 -9.08 -21.27
N LEU A 502 -7.78 -7.98 -21.52
CA LEU A 502 -8.09 -6.87 -20.58
C LEU A 502 -8.99 -5.82 -21.32
N PRO A 503 -9.61 -4.82 -20.65
CA PRO A 503 -10.98 -4.33 -20.94
C PRO A 503 -11.18 -3.56 -22.26
N ALA A 504 -10.12 -3.19 -22.97
CA ALA A 504 -10.16 -2.62 -24.31
C ALA A 504 -8.86 -2.96 -25.05
N ALA A 505 -8.95 -3.46 -26.28
CA ALA A 505 -7.81 -3.71 -27.14
C ALA A 505 -7.71 -2.62 -28.22
N LEU A 506 -6.48 -2.18 -28.50
CA LEU A 506 -6.16 -1.10 -29.44
C LEU A 506 -5.19 -1.60 -30.51
N ALA A 507 -5.47 -1.27 -31.76
CA ALA A 507 -4.54 -1.44 -32.86
C ALA A 507 -4.30 -0.12 -33.58
N GLU A 508 -3.06 0.10 -34.01
CA GLU A 508 -2.62 1.38 -34.59
C GLU A 508 -2.15 1.18 -36.04
N ILE A 509 -2.53 2.11 -36.91
CA ILE A 509 -2.20 2.07 -38.33
C ILE A 509 -1.70 3.45 -38.75
N ASP A 510 -0.49 3.49 -39.30
CA ASP A 510 0.07 4.70 -39.91
C ASP A 510 -0.65 4.98 -41.24
N VAL A 511 -1.41 6.07 -41.27
CA VAL A 511 -2.12 6.58 -42.45
C VAL A 511 -1.53 7.90 -42.97
N SER A 512 -0.38 8.33 -42.42
CA SER A 512 0.28 9.62 -42.72
C SER A 512 0.67 9.78 -44.19
N THR A 513 0.74 8.70 -44.96
CA THR A 513 1.05 8.73 -46.40
C THR A 513 -0.18 8.61 -47.30
N TRP A 514 -1.37 8.38 -46.73
CA TRP A 514 -2.59 8.12 -47.49
C TRP A 514 -3.32 9.42 -47.82
N LYS A 515 -3.89 9.52 -49.03
CA LYS A 515 -4.55 10.75 -49.49
C LYS A 515 -5.78 11.10 -48.64
N GLU A 516 -6.12 12.37 -48.54
CA GLU A 516 -7.40 12.79 -47.96
C GLU A 516 -8.57 12.13 -48.68
N GLY A 517 -9.59 11.71 -47.92
CA GLY A 517 -10.76 11.04 -48.49
C GLY A 517 -11.44 10.06 -47.55
N LEU A 518 -12.45 9.36 -48.08
CA LEU A 518 -13.22 8.34 -47.37
C LEU A 518 -12.61 6.95 -47.58
N TYR A 519 -12.49 6.22 -46.47
CA TYR A 519 -11.96 4.86 -46.40
C TYR A 519 -12.96 3.92 -45.74
N ILE A 520 -12.87 2.64 -46.10
CA ILE A 520 -13.66 1.55 -45.52
C ILE A 520 -12.69 0.58 -44.85
N LEU A 521 -12.80 0.45 -43.53
CA LEU A 521 -12.16 -0.59 -42.75
C LEU A 521 -13.09 -1.80 -42.68
N ARG A 522 -12.57 -2.99 -42.98
CA ARG A 522 -13.24 -4.26 -42.76
C ARG A 522 -12.48 -5.01 -41.67
N ILE A 523 -13.21 -5.53 -40.69
CA ILE A 523 -12.70 -6.39 -39.61
C ILE A 523 -13.38 -7.75 -39.73
N GLN A 524 -12.62 -8.83 -39.68
CA GLN A 524 -13.12 -10.20 -39.71
C GLN A 524 -12.71 -10.92 -38.42
N ASN A 525 -13.66 -11.62 -37.79
CA ASN A 525 -13.44 -12.49 -36.65
C ASN A 525 -14.21 -13.80 -36.89
N GLY A 526 -13.50 -14.87 -37.24
CA GLY A 526 -14.10 -16.14 -37.65
C GLY A 526 -15.08 -15.95 -38.80
N GLU A 527 -16.37 -16.26 -38.56
CA GLU A 527 -17.44 -16.11 -39.56
C GLU A 527 -18.09 -14.71 -39.57
N SER A 528 -17.73 -13.82 -38.65
CA SER A 528 -18.30 -12.48 -38.55
C SER A 528 -17.45 -11.43 -39.27
N SER A 529 -18.10 -10.49 -39.97
CA SER A 529 -17.44 -9.33 -40.59
C SER A 529 -18.14 -8.04 -40.23
N ASN A 530 -17.36 -7.05 -39.79
CA ASN A 530 -17.81 -5.69 -39.52
C ASN A 530 -17.13 -4.72 -40.49
N ASN A 531 -17.86 -3.71 -40.96
CA ASN A 531 -17.30 -2.66 -41.82
C ASN A 531 -17.51 -1.30 -41.15
N LEU A 532 -16.44 -0.53 -41.03
CA LEU A 532 -16.40 0.81 -40.48
C LEU A 532 -15.94 1.78 -41.57
N LYS A 533 -16.37 3.03 -41.47
CA LYS A 533 -15.94 4.10 -42.39
C LYS A 533 -15.18 5.14 -41.59
N PHE A 534 -14.10 5.65 -42.16
CA PHE A 534 -13.37 6.77 -41.59
C PHE A 534 -12.88 7.72 -42.69
N LEU A 535 -12.64 8.97 -42.30
CA LEU A 535 -12.11 10.01 -43.16
C LEU A 535 -10.63 10.22 -42.83
N ILE A 536 -9.84 10.58 -43.84
CA ILE A 536 -8.53 11.20 -43.66
C ILE A 536 -8.63 12.66 -44.06
N VAL A 537 -8.22 13.56 -43.17
CA VAL A 537 -8.18 15.03 -43.37
C VAL A 537 -6.83 15.55 -42.86
N ARG A 538 -6.24 16.55 -43.53
CA ARG A 538 -4.95 17.14 -43.16
C ARG A 538 -5.00 18.66 -43.09
#